data_AF-A0A9P5JHV6-F1
#
_entry.id   AF-A0A9P5JHV6-F1
#
_cell.length_a   1.000
_cell.length_b   1.000
_cell.length_c   1.000
_cell.angle_alpha   90.00
_cell.angle_beta   90.00
_cell.angle_gamma   90.00
#
_symmetry.space_group_name_H-M   'P 1'
#
loop_
_entity.id
_entity.type
_entity.pdbx_description
1 polymer ?
#
loop_
_entity_poly.entity_id
_entity_poly.type
_entity_poly.pdbx_seq_one_letter_code
_entity_poly.pdbx_strand_id
1 'polypeptide(L)'
;METWNLIILINEPRIKGFWAYTEACGILNFIMIGLQLFVATDSPRASITWRTRRAEDSRGKHNEEWETISLSGNNLSFYSRLWWANWLMLNPRRIGTNVQAANVTPLPPYLSSVGSFCRSRVVSAAKGLVILLCIATAPSHFRFALEAVMTSSPTILQRVALTVCGVVGSWNILNATHCPLACVAVGLRVSEPEDWPDLLGAVSDAYTLRRAWGRSWHQVLRKPFEFAGNFVAAFVGAKPHTFASKYLKLYSAFALSTLVHVGGDIALQRNLLPFKVGSGNKTTTLSLEGLFSPQFFMSQAVGIMLEDHIIDAIPLIWNWGKDESERGILPPAVVRFGRIVGYTWVFMWLCATYPQVQNGVLRWSFMDLTSSM
;
A
#
# COMPACT_ATOMS: atom_id res chain seq x y z
N MET A 1 -19.15 -28.32 20.59
CA MET A 1 -19.18 -27.26 19.57
C MET A 1 -19.32 -25.95 20.31
N GLU A 2 -18.20 -25.35 20.69
CA GLU A 2 -18.20 -24.06 21.36
C GLU A 2 -18.55 -22.99 20.34
N THR A 3 -19.61 -22.24 20.61
CA THR A 3 -19.99 -21.06 19.85
C THR A 3 -18.90 -20.01 20.04
N TRP A 4 -18.01 -19.90 19.05
CA TRP A 4 -17.03 -18.82 18.93
C TRP A 4 -17.78 -17.49 18.83
N ASN A 5 -18.00 -16.85 19.98
CA ASN A 5 -18.61 -15.53 20.05
C ASN A 5 -17.74 -14.53 19.28
N LEU A 6 -18.33 -13.75 18.37
CA LEU A 6 -17.67 -12.64 17.66
C LEU A 6 -16.92 -11.70 18.62
N ILE A 7 -17.41 -11.56 19.86
CA ILE A 7 -16.80 -10.78 20.93
C ILE A 7 -15.44 -11.34 21.37
N ILE A 8 -15.25 -12.67 21.37
CA ILE A 8 -13.96 -13.31 21.68
C ILE A 8 -12.96 -13.06 20.55
N LEU A 9 -13.43 -13.13 19.30
CA LEU A 9 -12.61 -12.86 18.12
C LEU A 9 -12.12 -11.40 18.08
N ILE A 10 -12.99 -10.43 18.38
CA ILE A 10 -12.62 -9.01 18.45
C ILE A 10 -11.66 -8.74 19.62
N ASN A 11 -11.74 -9.54 20.68
CA ASN A 11 -10.86 -9.41 21.85
C ASN A 11 -9.51 -10.12 21.72
N GLU A 12 -9.29 -10.83 20.63
CA GLU A 12 -8.09 -11.63 20.38
C GLU A 12 -6.85 -10.72 20.20
N PRO A 13 -5.73 -10.98 20.91
CA PRO A 13 -4.55 -10.10 20.90
C PRO A 13 -3.91 -9.86 19.53
N ARG A 14 -3.84 -10.86 18.64
CA ARG A 14 -3.32 -10.71 17.26
C ARG A 14 -4.18 -9.75 16.47
N ILE A 15 -5.50 -9.90 16.59
CA ILE A 15 -6.45 -9.04 15.89
C ILE A 15 -6.27 -7.60 16.39
N LYS A 16 -6.26 -7.38 17.71
CA LYS A 16 -6.05 -6.06 18.30
C LYS A 16 -4.72 -5.42 17.90
N GLY A 17 -3.62 -6.16 17.99
CA GLY A 17 -2.30 -5.64 17.64
C GLY A 17 -2.13 -5.35 16.16
N PHE A 18 -2.70 -6.19 15.29
CA PHE A 18 -2.74 -5.91 13.87
C PHE A 18 -3.58 -4.67 13.53
N TRP A 19 -4.74 -4.49 14.18
CA TRP A 19 -5.57 -3.28 14.02
C TRP A 19 -4.85 -2.03 14.52
N ALA A 20 -4.30 -2.05 15.72
CA ALA A 20 -3.54 -0.92 16.28
C ALA A 20 -2.36 -0.54 15.36
N TYR A 21 -1.60 -1.52 14.90
CA TYR A 21 -0.52 -1.30 13.94
C TYR A 21 -1.01 -0.62 12.65
N THR A 22 -2.10 -1.13 12.07
CA THR A 22 -2.66 -0.64 10.82
C THR A 22 -3.26 0.76 10.97
N GLU A 23 -3.97 1.03 12.06
CA GLU A 23 -4.56 2.34 12.37
C GLU A 23 -3.49 3.41 12.55
N ALA A 24 -2.41 3.10 13.29
CA ALA A 24 -1.29 4.01 13.48
C ALA A 24 -0.64 4.36 12.13
N CYS A 25 -0.39 3.35 11.29
CA CYS A 25 0.10 3.57 9.93
C CYS A 25 -0.86 4.44 9.11
N GLY A 26 -2.17 4.20 9.23
CA GLY A 26 -3.23 5.00 8.59
C GLY A 26 -3.18 6.47 9.00
N ILE A 27 -3.11 6.77 10.31
CA ILE A 27 -3.03 8.13 10.85
C ILE A 27 -1.76 8.83 10.34
N LEU A 28 -0.62 8.15 10.37
CA LEU A 28 0.64 8.71 9.89
C LEU A 28 0.62 8.97 8.39
N ASN A 29 -0.05 8.12 7.62
CA ASN A 29 -0.28 8.37 6.20
C ASN A 29 -1.04 9.69 6.00
N PHE A 30 -2.13 9.91 6.73
CA PHE A 30 -2.87 11.17 6.69
C PHE A 30 -1.98 12.36 7.08
N ILE A 31 -1.25 12.29 8.18
CA ILE A 31 -0.35 13.37 8.62
C ILE A 31 0.69 13.69 7.53
N MET A 32 1.33 12.68 6.96
CA MET A 32 2.34 12.84 5.91
C MET A 32 1.75 13.48 4.65
N ILE A 33 0.59 13.02 4.19
CA ILE A 33 -0.10 13.61 3.03
C ILE A 33 -0.43 15.08 3.33
N GLY A 34 -0.88 15.40 4.54
CA GLY A 34 -1.27 16.76 4.94
C GLY A 34 -0.08 17.71 4.96
N LEU A 35 1.04 17.28 5.53
CA LEU A 35 2.29 18.04 5.55
C LEU A 35 2.83 18.31 4.14
N GLN A 36 2.81 17.31 3.26
CA GLN A 36 3.26 17.48 1.88
C GLN A 36 2.37 18.44 1.09
N LEU A 37 1.07 18.42 1.37
CA LEU A 37 0.12 19.34 0.74
C LEU A 37 0.31 20.77 1.20
N PHE A 38 0.58 20.97 2.49
CA PHE A 38 0.96 22.28 3.00
C PHE A 38 2.19 22.82 2.25
N VAL A 39 3.25 22.02 2.15
CA VAL A 39 4.48 22.38 1.42
C VAL A 39 4.24 22.57 -0.09
N ALA A 40 3.40 21.75 -0.72
CA ALA A 40 3.12 21.83 -2.15
C ALA A 40 2.26 23.06 -2.52
N THR A 41 1.37 23.51 -1.62
CA THR A 41 0.57 24.74 -1.83
C THR A 41 1.42 26.02 -1.80
N ASP A 42 2.63 25.97 -1.25
CA ASP A 42 3.59 27.08 -1.31
C ASP A 42 4.52 27.01 -2.54
N SER A 43 4.40 25.98 -3.39
CA SER A 43 5.23 25.82 -4.58
C SER A 43 4.66 26.58 -5.80
N PRO A 44 5.45 27.43 -6.48
CA PRO A 44 4.99 28.27 -7.59
C PRO A 44 4.60 27.52 -8.89
N ARG A 45 4.61 26.19 -8.92
CA ARG A 45 4.37 25.36 -10.12
C ARG A 45 3.27 24.30 -9.99
N ALA A 46 2.52 24.28 -8.89
CA ALA A 46 1.44 23.32 -8.70
C ALA A 46 0.15 23.81 -9.38
N SER A 47 -0.08 23.42 -10.63
CA SER A 47 -1.41 23.47 -11.23
C SER A 47 -2.03 22.07 -11.23
N ILE A 48 -3.26 21.97 -10.74
CA ILE A 48 -4.05 20.74 -10.83
C ILE A 48 -5.24 21.06 -11.72
N THR A 49 -5.47 20.22 -12.72
CA THR A 49 -6.71 20.25 -13.49
C THR A 49 -7.55 19.05 -13.07
N TRP A 50 -8.84 19.28 -12.83
CA TRP A 50 -9.78 18.20 -12.53
C TRP A 50 -10.99 18.31 -13.43
N ARG A 51 -11.67 17.17 -13.55
CA ARG A 51 -12.90 17.06 -14.32
C ARG A 51 -14.03 17.79 -13.58
N THR A 52 -14.69 18.75 -14.24
CA THR A 52 -15.96 19.29 -13.75
C THR A 52 -17.10 18.82 -14.63
N ARG A 53 -18.22 18.44 -14.00
CA ARG A 53 -19.40 17.95 -14.72
C ARG A 53 -20.33 19.14 -14.95
N ARG A 54 -20.57 19.51 -16.20
CA ARG A 54 -21.77 20.26 -16.58
C ARG A 54 -22.94 19.29 -16.77
N ALA A 55 -24.15 19.78 -16.49
CA ALA A 55 -25.40 19.07 -16.71
C ALA A 55 -25.48 18.51 -18.14
N GLU A 56 -26.18 17.38 -18.30
CA GLU A 56 -26.44 16.76 -19.59
C GLU A 56 -26.93 17.81 -20.60
N ASP A 57 -26.24 17.91 -21.75
CA ASP A 57 -26.80 18.65 -22.87
C ASP A 57 -28.07 17.92 -23.35
N SER A 58 -29.00 18.65 -23.95
CA SER A 58 -30.29 18.11 -24.45
C SER A 58 -30.15 17.01 -25.52
N ARG A 59 -28.91 16.59 -25.85
CA ARG A 59 -28.57 15.57 -26.84
C ARG A 59 -27.86 14.36 -26.21
N GLY A 60 -27.78 14.27 -24.88
CA GLY A 60 -27.26 13.10 -24.17
C GLY A 60 -25.76 12.86 -24.36
N LYS A 61 -24.99 13.88 -24.77
CA LYS A 61 -23.52 13.79 -24.84
C LYS A 61 -22.91 14.38 -23.57
N HIS A 62 -22.17 13.56 -22.83
CA HIS A 62 -21.25 14.04 -21.80
C HIS A 62 -20.11 14.80 -22.48
N ASN A 63 -20.19 16.13 -22.56
CA ASN A 63 -19.03 16.95 -22.88
C ASN A 63 -18.17 17.05 -21.61
N GLU A 64 -16.98 16.44 -21.64
CA GLU A 64 -16.01 16.56 -20.54
C GLU A 64 -15.39 17.97 -20.57
N GLU A 65 -15.68 18.79 -19.56
CA GLU A 65 -15.06 20.10 -19.35
C GLU A 65 -14.01 19.96 -18.24
N TRP A 66 -12.81 20.52 -18.44
CA TRP A 66 -11.72 20.46 -17.47
C TRP A 66 -11.51 21.84 -16.86
N GLU A 67 -11.67 21.94 -15.54
CA GLU A 67 -11.31 23.16 -14.82
C GLU A 67 -9.88 23.06 -14.30
N THR A 68 -9.17 24.20 -14.37
CA THR A 68 -7.79 24.34 -13.90
C THR A 68 -7.78 25.29 -12.71
N ILE A 69 -7.29 24.83 -11.56
CA ILE A 69 -6.88 25.70 -10.45
C ILE A 69 -5.38 25.65 -10.37
N SER A 70 -4.82 26.85 -10.43
CA SER A 70 -3.45 27.06 -10.00
C SER A 70 -3.45 27.07 -8.47
N LEU A 71 -2.88 26.03 -7.87
CA LEU A 71 -2.61 26.00 -6.43
C LEU A 71 -1.38 26.86 -6.07
N SER A 72 -0.71 27.43 -7.07
CA SER A 72 0.45 28.29 -6.87
C SER A 72 0.06 29.74 -6.59
N GLY A 73 0.57 30.28 -5.47
CA GLY A 73 0.56 31.71 -5.16
C GLY A 73 -0.56 32.17 -4.22
N ASN A 74 -0.42 33.40 -3.68
CA ASN A 74 -1.34 34.06 -2.74
C ASN A 74 -2.75 34.35 -3.31
N ASN A 75 -3.09 33.84 -4.49
CA ASN A 75 -4.36 34.14 -5.18
C ASN A 75 -5.55 33.32 -4.63
N LEU A 76 -5.30 32.29 -3.81
CA LEU A 76 -6.35 31.53 -3.13
C LEU A 76 -6.50 32.02 -1.68
N SER A 77 -7.74 32.21 -1.24
CA SER A 77 -8.03 32.48 0.17
C SER A 77 -7.53 31.34 1.07
N PHE A 78 -7.24 31.62 2.34
CA PHE A 78 -6.86 30.59 3.32
C PHE A 78 -7.88 29.43 3.36
N TYR A 79 -9.18 29.76 3.33
CA TYR A 79 -10.26 28.75 3.30
C TYR A 79 -10.20 27.88 2.06
N SER A 80 -9.95 28.47 0.89
CA SER A 80 -9.77 27.73 -0.36
C SER A 80 -8.56 26.80 -0.29
N ARG A 81 -7.43 27.28 0.25
CA ARG A 81 -6.23 26.44 0.48
C ARG A 81 -6.52 25.27 1.41
N LEU A 82 -7.23 25.52 2.51
CA LEU A 82 -7.61 24.50 3.49
C LEU A 82 -8.56 23.46 2.88
N TRP A 83 -9.57 23.91 2.13
CA TRP A 83 -10.48 23.03 1.39
C TRP A 83 -9.73 22.12 0.42
N TRP A 84 -8.83 22.68 -0.39
CA TRP A 84 -8.05 21.93 -1.36
C TRP A 84 -7.06 20.96 -0.69
N ALA A 85 -6.42 21.38 0.40
CA ALA A 85 -5.59 20.48 1.20
C ALA A 85 -6.42 19.29 1.71
N ASN A 86 -7.63 19.54 2.24
CA ASN A 86 -8.52 18.48 2.71
C ASN A 86 -9.02 17.58 1.58
N TRP A 87 -9.36 18.13 0.41
CA TRP A 87 -9.76 17.34 -0.76
C TRP A 87 -8.63 16.43 -1.23
N LEU A 88 -7.40 16.96 -1.30
CA LEU A 88 -6.22 16.20 -1.68
C LEU A 88 -5.84 15.14 -0.62
N MET A 89 -6.17 15.37 0.65
CA MET A 89 -6.04 14.37 1.72
C MET A 89 -7.00 13.19 1.52
N LEU A 90 -8.25 13.48 1.15
CA LEU A 90 -9.30 12.49 0.93
C LEU A 90 -9.18 11.81 -0.45
N ASN A 91 -8.48 12.44 -1.41
CA ASN A 91 -8.13 11.90 -2.72
C ASN A 91 -6.61 11.77 -2.91
N PRO A 92 -5.93 10.89 -2.15
CA PRO A 92 -4.47 10.78 -2.16
C PRO A 92 -3.93 10.18 -3.47
N ARG A 93 -4.77 9.47 -4.22
CA ARG A 93 -4.47 8.93 -5.56
C ARG A 93 -4.73 9.93 -6.68
N ARG A 94 -5.26 11.12 -6.37
CA ARG A 94 -5.54 12.20 -7.32
C ARG A 94 -6.48 11.74 -8.45
N ILE A 95 -7.46 10.90 -8.11
CA ILE A 95 -8.46 10.38 -9.06
C ILE A 95 -9.20 11.54 -9.73
N GLY A 96 -9.42 11.46 -11.04
CA GLY A 96 -10.14 12.48 -11.80
C GLY A 96 -9.33 13.75 -12.11
N THR A 97 -8.00 13.70 -11.99
CA THR A 97 -7.10 14.83 -12.26
C THR A 97 -6.01 14.51 -13.29
N ASN A 98 -5.37 15.53 -13.85
CA ASN A 98 -4.20 15.38 -14.72
C ASN A 98 -2.98 14.74 -14.02
N VAL A 99 -2.93 14.77 -12.69
CA VAL A 99 -1.83 14.22 -11.88
C VAL A 99 -2.23 12.93 -11.16
N GLN A 100 -3.22 12.20 -11.70
CA GLN A 100 -3.67 10.91 -11.18
C GLN A 100 -2.50 9.92 -11.01
N ALA A 101 -2.57 9.09 -9.95
CA ALA A 101 -1.64 7.98 -9.76
C ALA A 101 -1.61 7.09 -11.01
N ALA A 102 -0.40 6.68 -11.42
CA ALA A 102 -0.24 5.76 -12.55
C ALA A 102 -0.86 4.39 -12.22
N ASN A 103 -1.29 3.67 -13.26
CA ASN A 103 -1.82 2.30 -13.17
C ASN A 103 -3.10 2.13 -12.34
N VAL A 104 -3.87 3.20 -12.13
CA VAL A 104 -5.23 3.08 -11.59
C VAL A 104 -6.11 2.39 -12.64
N THR A 105 -6.70 1.26 -12.28
CA THR A 105 -7.59 0.52 -13.20
C THR A 105 -8.92 1.26 -13.30
N PRO A 106 -9.40 1.59 -14.52
CA PRO A 106 -10.71 2.20 -14.70
C PRO A 106 -11.83 1.30 -14.19
N LEU A 107 -12.90 1.92 -13.70
CA LEU A 107 -14.07 1.17 -13.29
C LEU A 107 -14.74 0.52 -14.51
N PRO A 108 -15.06 -0.79 -14.48
CA PRO A 108 -15.78 -1.44 -15.56
C PRO A 108 -17.17 -0.83 -15.80
N PRO A 109 -17.66 -0.73 -17.05
CA PRO A 109 -18.94 -0.09 -17.36
C PRO A 109 -20.16 -0.68 -16.63
N TYR A 110 -20.14 -1.98 -16.34
CA TYR A 110 -21.23 -2.66 -15.61
C TYR A 110 -21.33 -2.26 -14.13
N LEU A 111 -20.33 -1.55 -13.59
CA LEU A 111 -20.33 -0.99 -12.23
C LEU A 111 -20.64 0.51 -12.21
N SER A 112 -21.06 1.10 -13.33
CA SER A 112 -21.38 2.54 -13.42
C SER A 112 -22.60 2.96 -12.59
N SER A 113 -23.51 2.04 -12.26
CA SER A 113 -24.68 2.36 -11.44
C SER A 113 -24.41 2.19 -9.95
N VAL A 114 -24.95 3.09 -9.12
CA VAL A 114 -24.79 3.04 -7.65
C VAL A 114 -25.17 1.67 -7.07
N GLY A 115 -26.28 1.08 -7.52
CA GLY A 115 -26.73 -0.21 -7.02
C GLY A 115 -25.80 -1.38 -7.37
N SER A 116 -25.26 -1.41 -8.60
CA SER A 116 -24.31 -2.46 -9.02
C SER A 116 -22.95 -2.28 -8.32
N PHE A 117 -22.48 -1.04 -8.23
CA PHE A 117 -21.25 -0.68 -7.53
C PHE A 117 -21.31 -1.06 -6.05
N CYS A 118 -22.32 -0.58 -5.31
CA CYS A 118 -22.44 -0.85 -3.89
C CYS A 118 -22.59 -2.35 -3.61
N ARG A 119 -23.32 -3.09 -4.45
CA ARG A 119 -23.41 -4.55 -4.33
C ARG A 119 -22.05 -5.21 -4.49
N SER A 120 -21.28 -4.82 -5.52
CA SER A 120 -19.92 -5.34 -5.76
C SER A 120 -18.99 -5.09 -4.57
N ARG A 121 -19.05 -3.88 -4.00
CA ARG A 121 -18.25 -3.48 -2.83
C ARG A 121 -18.65 -4.22 -1.56
N VAL A 122 -19.93 -4.39 -1.29
CA VAL A 122 -20.43 -5.19 -0.15
C VAL A 122 -19.99 -6.66 -0.28
N VAL A 123 -20.13 -7.25 -1.47
CA VAL A 123 -19.67 -8.63 -1.72
C VAL A 123 -18.17 -8.77 -1.53
N SER A 124 -17.38 -7.80 -2.03
CA SER A 124 -15.93 -7.80 -1.88
C SER A 124 -15.50 -7.65 -0.42
N ALA A 125 -16.13 -6.76 0.34
CA ALA A 125 -15.90 -6.60 1.78
C ALA A 125 -16.26 -7.89 2.55
N ALA A 126 -17.43 -8.48 2.27
CA ALA A 126 -17.85 -9.72 2.92
C ALA A 126 -16.88 -10.89 2.64
N LYS A 127 -16.44 -11.07 1.39
CA LYS A 127 -15.40 -12.06 1.04
C LYS A 127 -14.11 -11.80 1.81
N GLY A 128 -13.66 -10.55 1.86
CA GLY A 128 -12.46 -10.18 2.59
C GLY A 128 -12.55 -10.47 4.08
N LEU A 129 -13.69 -10.14 4.71
CA LEU A 129 -13.94 -10.44 6.12
C LEU A 129 -13.95 -11.95 6.42
N VAL A 130 -14.54 -12.76 5.54
CA VAL A 130 -14.49 -14.23 5.66
C VAL A 130 -13.06 -14.74 5.58
N ILE A 131 -12.26 -14.26 4.63
CA ILE A 131 -10.84 -14.64 4.50
C ILE A 131 -10.06 -14.26 5.77
N LEU A 132 -10.28 -13.06 6.30
CA LEU A 132 -9.65 -12.61 7.54
C LEU A 132 -10.06 -13.46 8.74
N LEU A 133 -11.34 -13.83 8.84
CA LEU A 133 -11.82 -14.74 9.87
C LEU A 133 -11.16 -16.12 9.75
N CYS A 134 -11.02 -16.66 8.54
CA CYS A 134 -10.33 -17.92 8.31
C CYS A 134 -8.85 -17.85 8.73
N ILE A 135 -8.13 -16.77 8.39
CA ILE A 135 -6.74 -16.59 8.82
C ILE A 135 -6.65 -16.51 10.34
N ALA A 136 -7.53 -15.74 10.99
CA ALA A 136 -7.51 -15.54 12.43
C ALA A 136 -7.82 -16.83 13.21
N THR A 137 -8.75 -17.64 12.72
CA THR A 137 -9.26 -18.83 13.40
C THR A 137 -8.57 -20.14 13.00
N ALA A 138 -7.75 -20.15 11.94
CA ALA A 138 -7.03 -21.34 11.51
C ALA A 138 -6.07 -21.86 12.60
N PRO A 139 -6.24 -23.10 13.11
CA PRO A 139 -5.38 -23.67 14.15
C PRO A 139 -3.91 -23.75 13.74
N SER A 140 -3.64 -24.00 12.45
CA SER A 140 -2.30 -24.02 11.88
C SER A 140 -1.65 -22.64 11.92
N HIS A 141 -2.38 -21.59 11.55
CA HIS A 141 -1.88 -20.22 11.61
C HIS A 141 -1.63 -19.80 13.06
N PHE A 142 -2.52 -20.14 14.00
CA PHE A 142 -2.29 -19.91 15.43
C PHE A 142 -1.03 -20.61 15.93
N ARG A 143 -0.88 -21.91 15.61
CA ARG A 143 0.30 -22.68 15.99
C ARG A 143 1.58 -22.08 15.41
N PHE A 144 1.60 -21.74 14.13
CA PHE A 144 2.77 -21.12 13.50
C PHE A 144 3.08 -19.75 14.07
N ALA A 145 2.06 -18.94 14.37
CA ALA A 145 2.24 -17.64 15.02
C ALA A 145 2.84 -17.81 16.42
N LEU A 146 2.31 -18.75 17.22
CA LEU A 146 2.81 -19.03 18.56
C LEU A 146 4.25 -19.56 18.53
N GLU A 147 4.53 -20.56 17.69
CA GLU A 147 5.88 -21.11 17.51
C GLU A 147 6.86 -20.04 17.01
N ALA A 148 6.44 -19.14 16.11
CA ALA A 148 7.28 -18.05 15.62
C ALA A 148 7.58 -16.98 16.68
N VAL A 149 6.67 -16.76 17.65
CA VAL A 149 6.93 -15.90 18.82
C VAL A 149 7.90 -16.58 19.78
N MET A 150 7.76 -17.88 20.00
CA MET A 150 8.60 -18.64 20.94
C MET A 150 10.01 -18.94 20.40
N THR A 151 10.21 -18.92 19.08
CA THR A 151 11.49 -19.26 18.47
C THR A 151 12.21 -18.04 17.89
N SER A 152 13.52 -17.94 18.13
CA SER A 152 14.34 -16.85 17.57
C SER A 152 14.58 -16.98 16.05
N SER A 153 14.19 -18.09 15.43
CA SER A 153 14.39 -18.36 14.00
C SER A 153 13.29 -19.28 13.44
N PRO A 154 12.29 -18.73 12.72
CA PRO A 154 11.23 -19.54 12.14
C PRO A 154 11.74 -20.43 11.01
N THR A 155 11.22 -21.66 10.96
CA THR A 155 11.41 -22.63 9.88
C THR A 155 10.93 -22.09 8.54
N ILE A 156 11.37 -22.70 7.42
CA ILE A 156 10.92 -22.31 6.07
C ILE A 156 9.39 -22.38 5.95
N LEU A 157 8.78 -23.43 6.48
CA LEU A 157 7.32 -23.60 6.45
C LEU A 157 6.61 -22.48 7.21
N GLN A 158 7.10 -22.12 8.40
CA GLN A 158 6.55 -21.01 9.17
C GLN A 158 6.70 -19.68 8.42
N ARG A 159 7.87 -19.41 7.81
CA ARG A 159 8.11 -18.20 7.01
C ARG A 159 7.13 -18.09 5.84
N VAL A 160 6.91 -19.19 5.13
CA VAL A 160 5.92 -19.26 4.04
C VAL A 160 4.52 -18.99 4.56
N ALA A 161 4.09 -19.68 5.62
CA ALA A 161 2.75 -19.51 6.20
C ALA A 161 2.51 -18.08 6.68
N LEU A 162 3.45 -17.49 7.43
CA LEU A 162 3.37 -16.12 7.93
C LEU A 162 3.33 -15.10 6.79
N THR A 163 4.10 -15.32 5.72
CA THR A 163 4.11 -14.45 4.54
C THR A 163 2.79 -14.50 3.80
N VAL A 164 2.27 -15.71 3.53
CA VAL A 164 0.99 -15.88 2.83
C VAL A 164 -0.16 -15.28 3.67
N CYS A 165 -0.25 -15.65 4.94
CA CYS A 165 -1.30 -15.13 5.83
C CYS A 165 -1.20 -13.62 6.01
N GLY A 166 0.00 -13.08 6.19
CA GLY A 166 0.20 -11.64 6.36
C GLY A 166 -0.11 -10.84 5.10
N VAL A 167 0.43 -11.21 3.94
CA VAL A 167 0.15 -10.50 2.68
C VAL A 167 -1.33 -10.57 2.30
N VAL A 168 -1.95 -11.76 2.39
CA VAL A 168 -3.39 -11.93 2.13
C VAL A 168 -4.22 -11.19 3.17
N GLY A 169 -3.81 -11.19 4.44
CA GLY A 169 -4.47 -10.44 5.50
C GLY A 169 -4.45 -8.94 5.24
N SER A 170 -3.27 -8.36 5.00
CA SER A 170 -3.11 -6.94 4.67
C SER A 170 -3.92 -6.54 3.43
N TRP A 171 -3.94 -7.37 2.39
CA TRP A 171 -4.75 -7.15 1.19
C TRP A 171 -6.24 -7.03 1.52
N ASN A 172 -6.77 -7.96 2.30
CA ASN A 172 -8.19 -8.00 2.62
C ASN A 172 -8.59 -6.92 3.63
N ILE A 173 -7.69 -6.50 4.52
CA ILE A 173 -7.95 -5.39 5.45
C ILE A 173 -8.09 -4.07 4.69
N LEU A 174 -7.19 -3.79 3.75
CA LEU A 174 -7.31 -2.62 2.88
C LEU A 174 -8.65 -2.61 2.12
N ASN A 175 -9.06 -3.76 1.58
CA ASN A 175 -10.35 -3.89 0.92
C ASN A 175 -11.54 -3.72 1.87
N ALA A 176 -11.46 -4.30 3.07
CA ALA A 176 -12.51 -4.23 4.09
C ALA A 176 -12.67 -2.81 4.65
N THR A 177 -11.63 -1.97 4.62
CA THR A 177 -11.74 -0.53 4.93
C THR A 177 -12.24 0.28 3.73
N HIS A 178 -11.72 0.02 2.54
CA HIS A 178 -12.03 0.81 1.35
C HIS A 178 -13.46 0.61 0.84
N CYS A 179 -13.92 -0.63 0.75
CA CYS A 179 -15.21 -0.95 0.13
C CYS A 179 -16.41 -0.33 0.89
N PRO A 180 -16.49 -0.39 2.23
CA PRO A 180 -17.57 0.27 2.97
C PRO A 180 -17.55 1.79 2.81
N LEU A 181 -16.38 2.42 2.87
CA LEU A 181 -16.26 3.87 2.65
C LEU A 181 -16.75 4.27 1.26
N ALA A 182 -16.36 3.50 0.23
CA ALA A 182 -16.85 3.70 -1.13
C ALA A 182 -18.37 3.54 -1.24
N CYS A 183 -18.92 2.48 -0.63
CA CYS A 183 -20.37 2.24 -0.58
C CYS A 183 -21.13 3.41 0.06
N VAL A 184 -20.65 3.91 1.19
CA VAL A 184 -21.30 5.01 1.91
C VAL A 184 -21.21 6.29 1.10
N ALA A 185 -20.04 6.65 0.58
CA ALA A 185 -19.86 7.87 -0.20
C ALA A 185 -20.70 7.88 -1.48
N VAL A 186 -20.69 6.77 -2.23
CA VAL A 186 -21.48 6.63 -3.48
C VAL A 186 -22.97 6.48 -3.19
N GLY A 187 -23.34 5.75 -2.14
CA GLY A 187 -24.74 5.58 -1.72
C GLY A 187 -25.39 6.89 -1.26
N LEU A 188 -24.64 7.74 -0.57
CA LEU A 188 -25.05 9.08 -0.16
C LEU A 188 -24.90 10.13 -1.27
N ARG A 189 -24.48 9.74 -2.49
CA ARG A 189 -24.26 10.63 -3.63
C ARG A 189 -23.24 11.75 -3.37
N VAL A 190 -22.29 11.52 -2.46
CA VAL A 190 -21.16 12.42 -2.20
C VAL A 190 -20.11 12.34 -3.33
N SER A 191 -20.05 11.18 -4.00
CA SER A 191 -19.09 10.89 -5.08
C SER A 191 -19.70 9.86 -6.05
N GLU A 192 -19.13 9.75 -7.24
CA GLU A 192 -19.54 8.77 -8.25
C GLU A 192 -18.75 7.45 -8.10
N PRO A 193 -19.26 6.33 -8.64
CA PRO A 193 -18.52 5.06 -8.67
C PRO A 193 -17.10 5.18 -9.24
N GLU A 194 -16.92 6.03 -10.26
CA GLU A 194 -15.64 6.25 -10.94
C GLU A 194 -14.57 6.89 -10.05
N ASP A 195 -14.98 7.61 -9.00
CA ASP A 195 -14.06 8.23 -8.04
C ASP A 195 -13.44 7.20 -7.08
N TRP A 196 -13.99 5.99 -7.04
CA TRP A 196 -13.61 4.90 -6.14
C TRP A 196 -13.11 3.65 -6.90
N PRO A 197 -12.03 3.78 -7.72
CA PRO A 197 -11.40 2.63 -8.34
C PRO A 197 -10.73 1.77 -7.27
N ASP A 198 -10.56 0.47 -7.57
CA ASP A 198 -9.94 -0.49 -6.67
C ASP A 198 -8.59 0.01 -6.15
N LEU A 199 -8.33 -0.15 -4.85
CA LEU A 199 -7.05 0.23 -4.25
C LEU A 199 -5.90 -0.64 -4.80
N LEU A 200 -6.19 -1.91 -4.98
CA LEU A 200 -5.25 -2.97 -5.30
C LEU A 200 -5.42 -3.36 -6.77
N GLY A 201 -4.30 -3.56 -7.46
CA GLY A 201 -4.31 -3.98 -8.85
C GLY A 201 -4.34 -5.50 -9.03
N ALA A 202 -4.16 -5.93 -10.27
CA ALA A 202 -4.17 -7.36 -10.59
C ALA A 202 -2.92 -8.08 -10.06
N VAL A 203 -3.10 -9.21 -9.39
CA VAL A 203 -2.01 -10.11 -8.99
C VAL A 203 -1.30 -10.71 -10.20
N SER A 204 -1.99 -10.79 -11.35
CA SER A 204 -1.42 -11.22 -12.63
C SER A 204 -0.33 -10.30 -13.20
N ASP A 205 -0.10 -9.12 -12.60
CA ASP A 205 1.04 -8.25 -12.95
C ASP A 205 2.15 -8.24 -11.88
N ALA A 206 2.00 -8.99 -10.79
CA ALA A 206 2.94 -9.01 -9.65
C ALA A 206 4.16 -9.93 -9.85
N TYR A 207 4.62 -10.14 -11.09
CA TYR A 207 5.76 -11.03 -11.40
C TYR A 207 7.14 -10.36 -11.26
N THR A 208 7.21 -9.12 -10.79
CA THR A 208 8.45 -8.47 -10.38
C THR A 208 8.16 -7.62 -9.15
N LEU A 209 9.12 -7.43 -8.24
CA LEU A 209 8.95 -6.58 -7.04
C LEU A 209 8.52 -5.17 -7.44
N ARG A 210 9.12 -4.60 -8.49
CA ARG A 210 8.75 -3.27 -8.98
C ARG A 210 7.28 -3.20 -9.40
N ARG A 211 6.77 -4.23 -10.07
CA ARG A 211 5.35 -4.29 -10.46
C ARG A 211 4.43 -4.60 -9.30
N ALA A 212 4.83 -5.52 -8.42
CA ALA A 212 4.09 -5.86 -7.22
C ALA A 212 3.81 -4.60 -6.40
N TRP A 213 4.82 -3.78 -6.10
CA TRP A 213 4.65 -2.54 -5.34
C TRP A 213 4.07 -1.38 -6.16
N GLY A 214 4.39 -1.29 -7.45
CA GLY A 214 4.01 -0.15 -8.30
C GLY A 214 2.69 -0.29 -9.06
N ARG A 215 2.06 -1.47 -9.04
CA ARG A 215 0.86 -1.78 -9.84
C ARG A 215 -0.15 -2.66 -9.12
N SER A 216 0.29 -3.67 -8.36
CA SER A 216 -0.61 -4.61 -7.69
C SER A 216 -0.94 -4.19 -6.25
N TRP A 217 0.04 -3.72 -5.49
CA TRP A 217 -0.15 -3.19 -4.14
C TRP A 217 -0.86 -1.84 -4.16
N HIS A 218 -1.35 -1.38 -3.01
CA HIS A 218 -2.18 -0.17 -2.95
C HIS A 218 -1.44 1.07 -3.44
N GLN A 219 -2.10 1.88 -4.28
CA GLN A 219 -1.49 3.10 -4.85
C GLN A 219 -1.75 4.37 -4.02
N VAL A 220 -2.33 4.24 -2.81
CA VAL A 220 -2.65 5.37 -1.91
C VAL A 220 -1.46 6.30 -1.67
N LEU A 221 -0.27 5.74 -1.43
CA LEU A 221 0.93 6.51 -1.09
C LEU A 221 1.81 6.84 -2.30
N ARG A 222 1.37 6.48 -3.51
CA ARG A 222 2.16 6.65 -4.73
C ARG A 222 2.55 8.10 -4.98
N LYS A 223 1.57 9.00 -4.95
CA LYS A 223 1.79 10.44 -5.20
C LYS A 223 2.57 11.11 -4.07
N PRO A 224 2.25 10.84 -2.79
CA PRO A 224 3.06 11.33 -1.67
C PRO A 224 4.54 10.93 -1.76
N PHE A 225 4.81 9.66 -2.07
CA PHE A 225 6.18 9.16 -2.19
C PHE A 225 6.89 9.69 -3.43
N GLU A 226 6.17 9.85 -4.54
CA GLU A 226 6.70 10.47 -5.76
C GLU A 226 7.13 11.92 -5.52
N PHE A 227 6.29 12.71 -4.83
CA PHE A 227 6.61 14.09 -4.49
C PHE A 227 7.89 14.18 -3.65
N ALA A 228 7.98 13.41 -2.57
CA ALA A 228 9.15 13.43 -1.70
C ALA A 228 10.41 12.89 -2.39
N GLY A 229 10.30 11.82 -3.19
CA GLY A 229 11.42 11.31 -3.97
C GLY A 229 11.93 12.34 -4.99
N ASN A 230 11.04 13.07 -5.65
CA ASN A 230 11.41 14.16 -6.55
C ASN A 230 12.10 15.30 -5.79
N PHE A 231 11.61 15.65 -4.61
CA PHE A 231 12.23 16.65 -3.74
C PHE A 231 13.65 16.24 -3.33
N VAL A 232 13.85 15.02 -2.84
CA VAL A 232 15.18 14.51 -2.45
C VAL A 232 16.13 14.48 -3.65
N ALA A 233 15.68 13.99 -4.81
CA ALA A 233 16.50 13.96 -6.02
C ALA A 233 16.91 15.37 -6.46
N ALA A 234 15.99 16.36 -6.40
CA ALA A 234 16.29 17.74 -6.72
C ALA A 234 17.25 18.38 -5.70
N PHE A 235 17.05 18.11 -4.41
CA PHE A 235 17.88 18.62 -3.32
C PHE A 235 19.35 18.23 -3.46
N VAL A 236 19.62 16.99 -3.88
CA VAL A 236 21.00 16.52 -4.13
C VAL A 236 21.50 16.82 -5.55
N GLY A 237 20.76 17.58 -6.36
CA GLY A 237 21.15 17.96 -7.71
C GLY A 237 21.13 16.82 -8.74
N ALA A 238 20.42 15.72 -8.47
CA ALA A 238 20.35 14.58 -9.39
C ALA A 238 19.54 14.95 -10.64
N LYS A 239 20.20 14.92 -11.81
CA LYS A 239 19.55 15.21 -13.10
C LYS A 239 18.42 14.21 -13.37
N PRO A 240 17.26 14.64 -13.90
CA PRO A 240 16.19 13.75 -14.32
C PRO A 240 16.70 12.64 -15.25
N HIS A 241 16.06 11.47 -15.18
CA HIS A 241 16.37 10.30 -16.02
C HIS A 241 17.77 9.69 -15.83
N THR A 242 18.52 10.11 -14.80
CA THR A 242 19.79 9.46 -14.44
C THR A 242 19.58 8.28 -13.49
N PHE A 243 20.59 7.41 -13.41
CA PHE A 243 20.69 6.34 -12.41
C PHE A 243 20.45 6.87 -10.99
N ALA A 244 21.16 7.95 -10.63
CA ALA A 244 21.03 8.58 -9.32
C ALA A 244 19.59 9.03 -9.06
N SER A 245 18.96 9.74 -10.00
CA SER A 245 17.58 10.20 -9.86
C SER A 245 16.59 9.03 -9.72
N LYS A 246 16.76 7.95 -10.47
CA LYS A 246 15.91 6.74 -10.40
C LYS A 246 15.97 6.11 -9.01
N TYR A 247 17.17 5.86 -8.49
CA TYR A 247 17.33 5.14 -7.24
C TYR A 247 17.15 6.03 -6.00
N LEU A 248 17.49 7.32 -6.05
CA LEU A 248 17.13 8.24 -4.97
C LEU A 248 15.61 8.26 -4.75
N LYS A 249 14.82 8.38 -5.83
CA LYS A 249 13.35 8.33 -5.73
C LYS A 249 12.85 6.99 -5.16
N LEU A 250 13.45 5.88 -5.58
CA LEU A 250 13.10 4.54 -5.09
C LEU A 250 13.36 4.41 -3.59
N TYR A 251 14.57 4.74 -3.16
CA TYR A 251 14.98 4.64 -1.76
C TYR A 251 14.22 5.63 -0.88
N SER A 252 13.97 6.86 -1.35
CA SER A 252 13.12 7.81 -0.63
C SER A 252 11.70 7.29 -0.43
N ALA A 253 11.10 6.65 -1.43
CA ALA A 253 9.77 6.07 -1.31
C ALA A 253 9.72 4.97 -0.22
N PHE A 254 10.68 4.04 -0.21
CA PHE A 254 10.73 2.99 0.80
C PHE A 254 11.21 3.48 2.18
N ALA A 255 12.00 4.55 2.24
CA ALA A 255 12.33 5.21 3.50
C ALA A 255 11.10 5.88 4.13
N LEU A 256 10.24 6.53 3.34
CA LEU A 256 8.97 7.05 3.84
C LEU A 256 8.00 5.95 4.25
N SER A 257 7.92 4.86 3.47
CA SER A 257 7.19 3.66 3.88
C SER A 257 7.71 3.13 5.22
N THR A 258 9.03 3.09 5.40
CA THR A 258 9.66 2.70 6.67
C THR A 258 9.20 3.61 7.81
N LEU A 259 9.20 4.93 7.64
CA LEU A 259 8.80 5.88 8.68
C LEU A 259 7.34 5.71 9.11
N VAL A 260 6.43 5.52 8.15
CA VAL A 260 5.01 5.25 8.43
C VAL A 260 4.88 3.99 9.30
N HIS A 261 5.58 2.92 8.91
CA HIS A 261 5.47 1.62 9.56
C HIS A 261 6.23 1.54 10.90
N VAL A 262 7.32 2.28 11.07
CA VAL A 262 7.98 2.50 12.37
C VAL A 262 7.03 3.18 13.36
N GLY A 263 6.18 4.10 12.90
CA GLY A 263 5.17 4.65 13.80
C GLY A 263 4.09 3.63 14.20
N GLY A 264 3.80 2.64 13.36
CA GLY A 264 3.05 1.44 13.74
C GLY A 264 3.77 0.59 14.78
N ASP A 265 5.07 0.35 14.60
CA ASP A 265 5.94 -0.34 15.56
C ASP A 265 5.87 0.36 16.94
N ILE A 266 6.02 1.69 16.96
CA ILE A 266 5.97 2.52 18.17
C ILE A 266 4.57 2.48 18.82
N ALA A 267 3.50 2.60 18.02
CA ALA A 267 2.14 2.59 18.54
C ALA A 267 1.78 1.27 19.21
N LEU A 268 2.26 0.16 18.65
CA LEU A 268 2.11 -1.18 19.22
C LEU A 268 2.91 -1.31 20.53
N GLN A 269 4.18 -0.87 20.55
CA GLN A 269 5.00 -0.90 21.76
C GLN A 269 4.46 -0.03 22.90
N ARG A 270 3.89 1.14 22.57
CA ARG A 270 3.49 2.15 23.55
C ARG A 270 1.98 2.19 23.84
N ASN A 271 1.19 1.31 23.23
CA ASN A 271 -0.26 1.27 23.36
C ASN A 271 -0.93 2.64 23.13
N LEU A 272 -0.51 3.34 22.07
CA LEU A 272 -0.93 4.73 21.79
C LEU A 272 -2.34 4.85 21.20
N LEU A 273 -3.03 3.75 20.95
CA LEU A 273 -4.33 3.69 20.28
C LEU A 273 -5.43 3.07 21.17
N PRO A 274 -6.71 3.38 20.91
CA PRO A 274 -7.83 2.99 21.77
C PRO A 274 -7.98 1.46 21.91
N PHE A 275 -7.55 0.69 20.90
CA PHE A 275 -7.40 -0.76 20.99
C PHE A 275 -6.12 -1.10 21.76
N LYS A 276 -6.20 -1.03 23.09
CA LYS A 276 -5.11 -1.46 23.98
C LYS A 276 -4.78 -2.93 23.73
N VAL A 277 -3.52 -3.20 23.45
CA VAL A 277 -2.97 -4.53 23.27
C VAL A 277 -2.21 -4.87 24.54
N GLY A 278 -2.73 -5.84 25.29
CA GLY A 278 -2.18 -6.18 26.60
C GLY A 278 -2.67 -5.31 27.76
N SER A 279 -2.54 -5.84 28.98
CA SER A 279 -2.87 -5.20 30.26
C SER A 279 -1.62 -4.81 31.07
N GLY A 280 -0.41 -5.08 30.56
CA GLY A 280 0.85 -4.89 31.28
C GLY A 280 1.34 -3.44 31.41
N ASN A 281 2.09 -3.19 32.48
CA ASN A 281 2.73 -1.90 32.76
C ASN A 281 3.75 -1.50 31.68
N LYS A 282 3.35 -0.51 30.89
CA LYS A 282 4.14 0.57 30.28
C LYS A 282 5.66 0.39 30.38
N THR A 283 6.30 -0.15 29.35
CA THR A 283 7.68 0.25 29.05
C THR A 283 7.64 1.73 28.65
N THR A 284 8.08 2.61 29.54
CA THR A 284 8.27 4.04 29.24
C THR A 284 9.35 4.26 28.17
N THR A 285 10.24 3.28 28.01
CA THR A 285 11.37 3.26 27.08
C THR A 285 11.01 2.55 25.77
N LEU A 286 11.32 3.18 24.64
CA LEU A 286 11.18 2.59 23.31
C LEU A 286 12.26 1.51 23.10
N SER A 287 11.88 0.30 22.69
CA SER A 287 12.83 -0.77 22.37
C SER A 287 13.20 -0.75 20.89
N LEU A 288 14.51 -0.73 20.59
CA LEU A 288 15.02 -0.88 19.23
C LEU A 288 14.69 -2.27 18.64
N GLU A 289 14.59 -3.31 19.47
CA GLU A 289 14.15 -4.64 19.03
C GLU A 289 12.69 -4.65 18.57
N GLY A 290 11.90 -3.67 19.03
CA GLY A 290 10.55 -3.49 18.58
C GLY A 290 10.40 -2.69 17.29
N LEU A 291 11.50 -2.24 16.69
CA LEU A 291 11.52 -1.58 15.38
C LEU A 291 11.90 -2.59 14.29
N PHE A 292 10.91 -3.32 13.80
CA PHE A 292 11.07 -4.41 12.84
C PHE A 292 10.69 -4.03 11.40
N SER A 293 10.01 -2.90 11.22
CA SER A 293 9.62 -2.40 9.91
C SER A 293 10.79 -1.99 9.00
N PRO A 294 11.86 -1.33 9.48
CA PRO A 294 12.94 -0.84 8.61
C PRO A 294 13.59 -1.93 7.74
N GLN A 295 13.83 -3.11 8.30
CA GLN A 295 14.49 -4.23 7.63
C GLN A 295 13.67 -4.71 6.43
N PHE A 296 12.35 -4.81 6.59
CA PHE A 296 11.46 -5.23 5.52
C PHE A 296 11.33 -4.16 4.42
N PHE A 297 10.98 -2.92 4.78
CA PHE A 297 10.69 -1.90 3.77
C PHE A 297 11.94 -1.47 3.00
N MET A 298 13.09 -1.30 3.68
CA MET A 298 14.33 -0.93 2.99
C MET A 298 14.87 -2.05 2.10
N SER A 299 14.67 -3.32 2.49
CA SER A 299 15.08 -4.44 1.62
C SER A 299 14.29 -4.46 0.31
N GLN A 300 13.05 -3.97 0.25
CA GLN A 300 12.31 -3.90 -1.01
C GLN A 300 13.00 -2.99 -2.05
N ALA A 301 13.59 -1.87 -1.63
CA ALA A 301 14.35 -1.00 -2.52
C ALA A 301 15.58 -1.72 -3.09
N VAL A 302 16.30 -2.47 -2.25
CA VAL A 302 17.44 -3.29 -2.65
C VAL A 302 17.02 -4.37 -3.63
N GLY A 303 15.95 -5.12 -3.32
CA GLY A 303 15.43 -6.18 -4.17
C GLY A 303 15.00 -5.67 -5.54
N ILE A 304 14.31 -4.52 -5.58
CA ILE A 304 13.93 -3.86 -6.85
C ILE A 304 15.16 -3.41 -7.63
N MET A 305 16.17 -2.85 -6.96
CA MET A 305 17.39 -2.44 -7.64
C MET A 305 18.08 -3.66 -8.26
N LEU A 306 18.28 -4.74 -7.53
CA LEU A 306 18.89 -5.97 -8.06
C LEU A 306 18.07 -6.56 -9.22
N GLU A 307 16.75 -6.65 -9.05
CA GLU A 307 15.81 -7.10 -10.07
C GLU A 307 15.91 -6.28 -11.36
N ASP A 308 15.95 -4.94 -11.26
CA ASP A 308 16.09 -4.07 -12.42
C ASP A 308 17.37 -4.37 -13.21
N HIS A 309 18.51 -4.54 -12.53
CA HIS A 309 19.78 -4.82 -13.21
C HIS A 309 19.78 -6.19 -13.88
N ILE A 310 19.16 -7.20 -13.25
CA ILE A 310 19.00 -8.52 -13.86
C ILE A 310 18.12 -8.41 -15.12
N ILE A 311 16.98 -7.73 -15.02
CA ILE A 311 16.06 -7.55 -16.16
C ILE A 311 16.72 -6.76 -17.29
N ASP A 312 17.45 -5.70 -16.99
CA ASP A 312 18.16 -4.87 -17.97
C ASP A 312 19.31 -5.66 -18.65
N ALA A 313 19.90 -6.65 -17.96
CA ALA A 313 20.93 -7.51 -18.53
C ALA A 313 20.40 -8.59 -19.49
N ILE A 314 19.15 -9.04 -19.35
CA ILE A 314 18.59 -10.15 -20.15
C ILE A 314 18.67 -9.88 -21.67
N PRO A 315 18.22 -8.73 -22.20
CA PRO A 315 18.34 -8.45 -23.64
C PRO A 315 19.79 -8.34 -24.11
N LEU A 316 20.69 -7.86 -23.25
CA LEU A 316 22.12 -7.75 -23.56
C LEU A 316 22.74 -9.13 -23.70
N ILE A 317 22.44 -10.05 -22.78
CA ILE A 317 22.91 -11.44 -22.82
C ILE A 317 22.30 -12.17 -24.02
N TRP A 318 21.00 -11.98 -24.29
CA TRP A 318 20.32 -12.61 -25.42
C TRP A 318 20.90 -12.22 -26.78
N ASN A 319 21.38 -10.99 -26.89
CA ASN A 319 21.97 -10.43 -28.09
C ASN A 319 23.51 -10.44 -28.06
N TRP A 320 24.13 -11.06 -27.07
CA TRP A 320 25.57 -11.14 -26.97
C TRP A 320 26.15 -12.00 -28.09
N GLY A 321 27.20 -11.49 -28.74
CA GLY A 321 27.82 -12.14 -29.91
C GLY A 321 27.02 -12.05 -31.20
N LYS A 322 25.86 -11.37 -31.22
CA LYS A 322 25.06 -11.14 -32.43
C LYS A 322 25.42 -9.80 -33.06
N ASP A 323 25.57 -9.83 -34.38
CA ASP A 323 25.69 -8.62 -35.19
C ASP A 323 24.43 -7.78 -35.12
N GLU A 324 24.54 -6.48 -35.42
CA GLU A 324 23.43 -5.53 -35.26
C GLU A 324 22.18 -5.92 -36.08
N SER A 325 22.37 -6.55 -37.25
CA SER A 325 21.30 -7.10 -38.09
C SER A 325 20.59 -8.32 -37.50
N GLU A 326 21.22 -9.02 -36.56
CA GLU A 326 20.71 -10.25 -35.93
C GLU A 326 20.13 -10.01 -34.53
N ARG A 327 20.31 -8.79 -33.98
CA ARG A 327 19.74 -8.42 -32.69
C ARG A 327 18.23 -8.44 -32.78
N GLY A 328 17.63 -9.21 -31.89
CA GLY A 328 16.20 -9.45 -31.87
C GLY A 328 15.57 -9.08 -30.54
N ILE A 329 14.24 -8.95 -30.57
CA ILE A 329 13.42 -8.91 -29.35
C ILE A 329 13.32 -10.33 -28.79
N LEU A 330 13.23 -10.45 -27.47
CA LEU A 330 13.04 -11.73 -26.80
C LEU A 330 11.77 -12.44 -27.32
N PRO A 331 11.86 -13.74 -27.68
CA PRO A 331 10.69 -14.50 -28.10
C PRO A 331 9.59 -14.50 -27.04
N PRO A 332 8.29 -14.54 -27.41
CA PRO A 332 7.19 -14.54 -26.46
C PRO A 332 7.27 -15.66 -25.42
N ALA A 333 7.79 -16.83 -25.80
CA ALA A 333 8.00 -17.96 -24.88
C ALA A 333 9.01 -17.63 -23.78
N VAL A 334 10.12 -16.95 -24.12
CA VAL A 334 11.15 -16.52 -23.16
C VAL A 334 10.57 -15.48 -22.21
N VAL A 335 9.78 -14.52 -22.73
CA VAL A 335 9.10 -13.53 -21.89
C VAL A 335 8.10 -14.19 -20.92
N ARG A 336 7.31 -15.17 -21.39
CA ARG A 336 6.38 -15.92 -20.53
C ARG A 336 7.11 -16.71 -19.45
N PHE A 337 8.19 -17.40 -19.81
CA PHE A 337 9.03 -18.11 -18.85
C PHE A 337 9.63 -17.15 -17.81
N GLY A 338 10.12 -15.99 -18.25
CA GLY A 338 10.61 -14.93 -17.36
C GLY A 338 9.56 -14.44 -16.35
N ARG A 339 8.27 -14.44 -16.71
CA ARG A 339 7.20 -14.13 -15.75
C ARG A 339 7.05 -15.20 -14.66
N ILE A 340 7.16 -16.48 -15.02
CA ILE A 340 7.09 -17.58 -14.04
C ILE A 340 8.26 -17.47 -13.06
N VAL A 341 9.48 -17.31 -13.58
CA VAL A 341 10.68 -17.06 -12.76
C VAL A 341 10.50 -15.84 -11.87
N GLY A 342 9.93 -14.76 -12.43
CA GLY A 342 9.64 -13.54 -11.70
C GLY A 342 8.65 -13.74 -10.54
N TYR A 343 7.58 -14.51 -10.72
CA TYR A 343 6.68 -14.87 -9.61
C TYR A 343 7.38 -15.64 -8.51
N THR A 344 8.21 -16.62 -8.88
CA THR A 344 9.01 -17.38 -7.91
C THR A 344 9.97 -16.44 -7.16
N TRP A 345 10.63 -15.52 -7.86
CA TRP A 345 11.51 -14.51 -7.27
C TRP A 345 10.77 -13.61 -6.27
N VAL A 346 9.63 -13.03 -6.66
CA VAL A 346 8.83 -12.17 -5.77
C VAL A 346 8.38 -12.94 -4.53
N PHE A 347 7.89 -14.16 -4.71
CA PHE A 347 7.44 -14.99 -3.60
C PHE A 347 8.58 -15.35 -2.64
N MET A 348 9.73 -15.78 -3.16
CA MET A 348 10.91 -16.09 -2.35
C MET A 348 11.43 -14.86 -1.61
N TRP A 349 11.49 -13.71 -2.28
CA TRP A 349 11.92 -12.44 -1.67
C TRP A 349 11.01 -12.02 -0.51
N LEU A 350 9.69 -12.11 -0.71
CA LEU A 350 8.72 -11.83 0.35
C LEU A 350 8.84 -12.84 1.49
N CYS A 351 9.02 -14.13 1.21
CA CYS A 351 9.24 -15.14 2.26
C CYS A 351 10.54 -14.92 3.06
N ALA A 352 11.55 -14.29 2.46
CA ALA A 352 12.80 -13.96 3.13
C ALA A 352 12.69 -12.70 4.01
N THR A 353 11.86 -11.72 3.61
CA THR A 353 11.84 -10.36 4.19
C THR A 353 10.60 -10.00 4.99
N TYR A 354 9.44 -10.59 4.69
CA TYR A 354 8.16 -10.28 5.33
C TYR A 354 7.99 -10.88 6.74
N PRO A 355 8.49 -12.09 7.06
CA PRO A 355 8.36 -12.65 8.40
C PRO A 355 8.91 -11.75 9.52
N GLN A 356 9.85 -10.86 9.22
CA GLN A 356 10.39 -9.85 10.14
C GLN A 356 9.27 -8.95 10.68
N VAL A 357 8.41 -8.44 9.80
CA VAL A 357 7.27 -7.60 10.18
C VAL A 357 6.20 -8.42 10.87
N GLN A 358 5.85 -9.57 10.29
CA GLN A 358 4.78 -10.40 10.85
C GLN A 358 5.12 -10.91 12.25
N ASN A 359 6.35 -11.38 12.47
CA ASN A 359 6.81 -11.81 13.79
C ASN A 359 6.89 -10.66 14.77
N GLY A 360 7.33 -9.48 14.32
CA GLY A 360 7.32 -8.28 15.13
C GLY A 360 5.92 -7.96 15.64
N VAL A 361 4.96 -7.82 14.74
CA VAL A 361 3.55 -7.57 15.10
C VAL A 361 3.04 -8.64 16.05
N LEU A 362 3.27 -9.93 15.75
CA LEU A 362 2.82 -11.02 16.62
C LEU A 362 3.47 -10.99 18.01
N ARG A 363 4.80 -10.90 18.09
CA ARG A 363 5.56 -10.89 19.36
C ARG A 363 5.11 -9.77 20.27
N TRP A 364 4.97 -8.56 19.73
CA TRP A 364 4.54 -7.40 20.50
C TRP A 364 3.03 -7.40 20.80
N SER A 365 2.24 -8.13 20.02
CA SER A 365 0.82 -8.37 20.32
C SER A 365 0.62 -9.36 21.47
N PHE A 366 1.58 -10.28 21.68
CA PHE A 366 1.49 -11.39 22.62
C PHE A 366 2.38 -11.24 23.87
N MET A 367 3.12 -10.14 24.00
CA MET A 367 4.19 -10.01 25.01
C MET A 367 3.75 -10.25 26.46
N ASP A 368 2.48 -10.00 26.80
CA ASP A 368 1.92 -10.26 28.14
C ASP A 368 1.64 -11.76 28.43
N LEU A 369 1.41 -12.57 27.38
CA LEU A 369 1.17 -14.02 27.51
C LEU A 369 2.47 -14.80 27.75
N THR A 370 3.60 -14.28 27.27
CA THR A 370 4.93 -14.91 27.45
C THR A 370 5.61 -14.54 28.77
N SER A 371 5.17 -13.49 29.46
CA SER A 371 5.68 -13.11 30.79
C SER A 371 4.91 -13.77 31.95
N SER A 372 3.82 -14.47 31.63
CA SER A 372 2.92 -15.14 32.59
C SER A 372 2.90 -16.68 32.47
N MET A 373 3.69 -17.23 31.54
CA MET A 373 4.08 -18.64 31.46
C MET A 373 5.56 -18.75 31.84
#